data_AF-A0A969W9Q2-F1
#
_entry.id   AF-A0A969W9Q2-F1
#
_cell.length_a   1.000
_cell.length_b   1.000
_cell.length_c   1.000
_cell.angle_alpha   90.00
_cell.angle_beta   90.00
_cell.angle_gamma   90.00
#
_symmetry.space_group_name_H-M   'P 1'
#
loop_
_entity.id
_entity.type
_entity.pdbx_description
1 polymer ?
#
loop_
_entity_poly.entity_id
_entity_poly.type
_entity_poly.pdbx_seq_one_letter_code
_entity_poly.pdbx_strand_id
1 'polypeptide(L)'
;MNMLSPAPRSAEASDKFHRFRLISFDECREMVGFKSRTSVYTAIANDPNFPKPITRGRNRFFLESEVLAYIRGLAAQRKTAKPEPNEVSSGGA
;
A
#
# COMPACT_ATOMS: atom_id res chain seq x y z
N MET A 1 -2.96 44.19 14.24
CA MET A 1 -4.10 43.95 13.33
C MET A 1 -3.79 42.71 12.50
N ASN A 2 -4.76 41.80 12.46
CA ASN A 2 -4.80 40.39 12.06
C ASN A 2 -3.63 39.76 11.29
N MET A 3 -2.99 38.78 11.95
CA MET A 3 -2.30 37.66 11.33
C MET A 3 -3.33 36.70 10.73
N LEU A 4 -3.37 36.62 9.40
CA LEU A 4 -4.20 35.66 8.68
C LEU A 4 -3.30 34.51 8.21
N SER A 5 -3.18 33.47 9.04
CA SER A 5 -2.56 32.22 8.63
C SER A 5 -3.40 31.58 7.51
N PRO A 6 -2.80 31.15 6.38
CA PRO A 6 -3.55 30.45 5.35
C PRO A 6 -4.01 29.08 5.86
N ALA A 7 -5.31 28.80 5.72
CA ALA A 7 -5.91 27.52 6.09
C ALA A 7 -5.39 26.37 5.20
N PRO A 8 -5.21 25.14 5.73
CA PRO A 8 -4.90 23.96 4.93
C PRO A 8 -6.14 23.52 4.14
N ARG A 9 -6.37 24.11 2.96
CA ARG A 9 -7.44 23.70 2.05
C ARG A 9 -6.86 22.76 1.00
N SER A 10 -7.20 21.47 1.12
CA SER A 10 -7.53 20.53 0.02
C SER A 10 -6.90 19.13 0.11
N ALA A 11 -5.81 18.91 0.85
CA ALA A 11 -5.21 17.56 0.92
C ALA A 11 -5.95 16.60 1.88
N GLU A 12 -6.49 17.10 2.98
CA GLU A 12 -7.12 16.24 4.02
C GLU A 12 -8.49 15.67 3.62
N ALA A 13 -9.22 16.33 2.72
CA ALA A 13 -10.54 15.86 2.30
C ALA A 13 -10.47 14.63 1.39
N SER A 14 -9.37 14.48 0.62
CA SER A 14 -9.18 13.34 -0.29
C SER A 14 -8.96 12.03 0.46
N ASP A 15 -8.31 12.07 1.63
CA ASP A 15 -8.01 10.87 2.44
C ASP A 15 -9.28 10.26 3.08
N LYS A 16 -10.33 11.06 3.29
CA LYS A 16 -11.50 10.66 4.08
C LYS A 16 -12.42 9.66 3.37
N PHE A 17 -12.42 9.62 2.03
CA PHE A 17 -13.33 8.77 1.25
C PHE A 17 -12.69 7.46 0.77
N HIS A 18 -11.35 7.38 0.72
CA HIS A 18 -10.64 6.13 0.38
C HIS A 18 -10.85 5.01 1.41
N ARG A 19 -11.32 5.34 2.63
CA ARG A 19 -11.54 4.34 3.69
C ARG A 19 -12.63 3.31 3.36
N PHE A 20 -13.62 3.68 2.54
CA PHE A 20 -14.79 2.83 2.28
C PHE A 20 -14.97 2.46 0.80
N ARG A 21 -14.02 2.84 -0.06
CA ARG A 21 -14.08 2.45 -1.46
C ARG A 21 -13.79 0.96 -1.59
N LEU A 22 -14.74 0.25 -2.21
CA LEU A 22 -14.56 -1.11 -2.64
C LEU A 22 -13.93 -1.12 -4.03
N ILE A 23 -12.85 -1.87 -4.19
CA ILE A 23 -12.21 -2.10 -5.48
C ILE A 23 -12.44 -3.54 -5.92
N SER A 24 -12.57 -3.72 -7.23
CA SER A 24 -12.70 -5.03 -7.85
C SER A 24 -11.41 -5.84 -7.73
N PHE A 25 -11.52 -7.12 -8.06
CA PHE A 25 -10.37 -8.02 -8.12
C PHE A 25 -9.31 -7.56 -9.13
N ASP A 26 -9.74 -6.98 -10.26
CA ASP A 26 -8.80 -6.51 -11.27
C ASP A 26 -8.10 -5.22 -10.85
N GLU A 27 -8.83 -4.27 -10.27
CA GLU A 27 -8.23 -3.07 -9.67
C GLU A 27 -7.21 -3.43 -8.58
N CYS A 28 -7.52 -4.39 -7.70
CA CYS A 28 -6.57 -4.87 -6.68
C CYS A 28 -5.30 -5.45 -7.33
N ARG A 29 -5.44 -6.24 -8.39
CA ARG A 29 -4.33 -6.80 -9.16
C ARG A 29 -3.44 -5.69 -9.71
N GLU A 30 -4.03 -4.68 -10.32
CA GLU A 30 -3.32 -3.54 -10.91
C GLU A 30 -2.63 -2.68 -9.85
N MET A 31 -3.32 -2.37 -8.74
CA MET A 31 -2.78 -1.54 -7.66
C MET A 31 -1.57 -2.18 -6.97
N VAL A 32 -1.63 -3.48 -6.70
CA VAL A 32 -0.51 -4.20 -6.06
C VAL A 32 0.62 -4.50 -7.07
N GLY A 33 0.32 -4.49 -8.37
CA GLY A 33 1.28 -4.78 -9.43
C GLY A 33 1.42 -6.27 -9.75
N PHE A 34 0.37 -7.07 -9.51
CA PHE A 34 0.38 -8.49 -9.84
C PHE A 34 0.18 -8.73 -11.35
N LYS A 35 0.95 -9.68 -11.90
CA LYS A 35 0.89 -10.02 -13.33
C LYS A 35 -0.39 -10.76 -13.73
N SER A 36 -1.00 -11.51 -12.80
CA SER A 36 -2.15 -12.36 -13.10
C SER A 36 -3.13 -12.43 -11.94
N ARG A 37 -4.37 -12.82 -12.23
CA ARG A 37 -5.39 -13.08 -11.21
C ARG A 37 -5.00 -14.21 -10.27
N THR A 38 -4.29 -15.23 -10.78
CA THR A 38 -3.78 -16.35 -9.98
C THR A 38 -2.84 -15.85 -8.88
N SER A 39 -1.97 -14.88 -9.17
CA SER A 39 -1.06 -14.30 -8.18
C SER A 39 -1.81 -13.66 -7.01
N VAL A 40 -2.96 -13.03 -7.27
CA VAL A 40 -3.82 -12.49 -6.21
C VAL A 40 -4.42 -13.62 -5.36
N TYR A 41 -4.91 -14.70 -5.98
CA TYR A 41 -5.40 -15.87 -5.23
C TYR A 41 -4.31 -16.52 -4.37
N THR A 42 -3.10 -16.64 -4.90
CA THR A 42 -1.94 -17.13 -4.18
C THR A 42 -1.60 -16.23 -2.99
N ALA A 43 -1.64 -14.89 -3.16
CA ALA A 43 -1.40 -13.95 -2.08
C ALA A 43 -2.45 -14.08 -0.97
N ILE A 44 -3.75 -14.19 -1.33
CA ILE A 44 -4.83 -14.42 -0.35
C ILE A 44 -4.62 -15.70 0.45
N ALA A 45 -4.09 -16.75 -0.19
CA ALA A 45 -3.89 -18.05 0.45
C ALA A 45 -2.63 -18.12 1.33
N ASN A 46 -1.53 -17.49 0.88
CA ASN A 46 -0.21 -17.70 1.44
C ASN A 46 0.31 -16.52 2.27
N ASP A 47 -0.19 -15.30 2.05
CA ASP A 47 0.24 -14.12 2.80
C ASP A 47 -0.82 -13.72 3.85
N PRO A 48 -0.54 -13.93 5.15
CA PRO A 48 -1.48 -13.60 6.21
C PRO A 48 -1.75 -12.09 6.34
N ASN A 49 -0.86 -11.24 5.79
CA ASN A 49 -1.01 -9.79 5.80
C ASN A 49 -1.75 -9.26 4.57
N PHE A 50 -2.09 -10.12 3.61
CA PHE A 50 -2.81 -9.68 2.43
C PHE A 50 -4.28 -9.36 2.77
N PRO A 51 -4.88 -8.31 2.18
CA PRO A 51 -6.26 -7.92 2.46
C PRO A 51 -7.27 -9.04 2.17
N LYS A 52 -8.21 -9.24 3.08
CA LYS A 52 -9.25 -10.27 2.92
C LYS A 52 -10.37 -9.75 2.01
N PRO A 53 -10.77 -10.52 0.99
CA PRO A 53 -11.84 -10.10 0.10
C PRO A 53 -13.20 -10.10 0.81
N ILE A 54 -13.98 -9.05 0.57
CA ILE A 54 -15.40 -8.97 0.90
C ILE A 54 -16.19 -9.65 -0.22
N THR A 55 -16.97 -10.66 0.13
CA THR A 55 -17.77 -11.42 -0.84
C THR A 55 -19.16 -10.81 -0.96
N ARG A 56 -19.57 -10.46 -2.19
CA ARG A 56 -20.92 -9.99 -2.54
C ARG A 56 -21.43 -10.83 -3.71
N GLY A 57 -22.16 -11.90 -3.38
CA GLY A 57 -22.65 -12.87 -4.34
C GLY A 57 -21.48 -13.62 -5.01
N ARG A 58 -21.43 -13.59 -6.35
CA ARG A 58 -20.35 -14.21 -7.13
C ARG A 58 -19.08 -13.35 -7.21
N ASN A 59 -19.16 -12.07 -6.83
CA ASN A 59 -18.07 -11.12 -6.96
C ASN A 59 -17.32 -10.94 -5.63
N ARG A 60 -16.02 -10.72 -5.74
CA ARG A 60 -15.13 -10.43 -4.62
C ARG A 60 -14.56 -9.02 -4.78
N PHE A 61 -14.61 -8.27 -3.69
CA PHE A 61 -14.13 -6.90 -3.60
C PHE A 61 -13.11 -6.77 -2.49
N PHE A 62 -12.27 -5.75 -2.55
CA PHE A 62 -11.31 -5.41 -1.51
C PHE A 62 -11.56 -4.00 -1.03
N LEU A 63 -11.25 -3.71 0.23
CA LEU A 63 -11.20 -2.34 0.70
C LEU A 63 -9.92 -1.71 0.15
N GLU A 64 -10.06 -0.59 -0.56
CA GLU A 64 -8.93 0.14 -1.12
C GLU A 64 -7.91 0.52 -0.03
N SER A 65 -8.41 0.93 1.13
CA SER A 65 -7.60 1.31 2.30
C SER A 65 -6.70 0.18 2.80
N GLU A 66 -7.21 -1.06 2.85
CA GLU A 66 -6.43 -2.23 3.26
C GLU A 66 -5.36 -2.58 2.22
N VAL A 67 -5.71 -2.49 0.93
CA VAL A 67 -4.77 -2.74 -0.17
C VAL A 67 -3.65 -1.70 -0.17
N LEU A 68 -3.97 -0.42 0.05
CA LEU A 68 -2.97 0.63 0.19
C LEU A 68 -2.09 0.43 1.43
N ALA A 69 -2.67 0.00 2.55
CA ALA A 69 -1.91 -0.31 3.77
C ALA A 69 -0.91 -1.46 3.53
N TYR A 70 -1.34 -2.51 2.83
CA TYR A 70 -0.48 -3.62 2.42
C TYR A 70 0.70 -3.14 1.54
N ILE A 71 0.43 -2.33 0.51
CA ILE A 71 1.48 -1.76 -0.37
C ILE A 71 2.46 -0.89 0.44
N ARG A 72 1.96 -0.08 1.38
CA ARG A 72 2.82 0.71 2.28
C ARG A 72 3.72 -0.19 3.13
N GLY A 73 3.19 -1.33 3.61
CA GLY A 73 3.95 -2.36 4.32
C GLY A 73 5.10 -2.94 3.48
N LEU A 74 4.81 -3.32 2.23
CA LEU A 74 5.83 -3.81 1.29
C LEU A 74 6.95 -2.77 1.06
N ALA A 75 6.56 -1.49 0.88
CA ALA A 75 7.51 -0.41 0.70
C ALA A 75 8.38 -0.18 1.95
N ALA A 76 7.81 -0.32 3.15
CA ALA A 76 8.55 -0.22 4.41
C ALA A 76 9.56 -1.35 4.58
N GLN A 77 9.18 -2.60 4.30
CA GLN A 77 10.07 -3.77 4.35
C GLN A 77 11.26 -3.61 3.40
N ARG A 78 11.04 -3.03 2.21
CA ARG A 78 12.12 -2.73 1.26
C ARG A 78 13.13 -1.71 1.81
N LYS A 79 12.67 -0.71 2.57
CA LYS A 79 13.56 0.33 3.15
C LYS A 79 14.43 -0.25 4.27
N THR A 80 13.91 -1.16 5.07
CA THR A 80 14.66 -1.84 6.14
C THR A 80 15.68 -2.85 5.61
N ALA A 81 15.52 -3.35 4.39
CA ALA A 81 16.40 -4.34 3.79
C ALA A 81 17.61 -3.76 3.04
N LYS A 82 17.88 -2.45 3.13
CA LYS A 82 19.09 -1.87 2.53
C LYS A 82 20.28 -2.13 3.47
N PRO A 83 21.24 -3.02 3.14
CA PRO A 83 22.46 -3.13 3.91
C PRO A 83 23.22 -1.81 3.83
N GLU A 84 23.73 -1.36 4.97
CA GLU A 84 24.57 -0.17 5.07
C GLU A 84 25.79 -0.32 4.12
N PRO A 85 26.22 0.76 3.44
CA PRO A 85 27.41 0.70 2.62
C PRO A 85 28.60 0.44 3.55
N ASN A 86 29.21 -0.74 3.39
CA ASN A 86 30.43 -1.14 4.06
C ASN A 86 31.45 0.00 3.95
N GLU A 87 31.80 0.62 5.08
CA GLU A 87 32.80 1.68 5.13
C GLU A 87 34.09 1.15 4.49
N VAL A 88 34.53 1.83 3.44
CA VAL A 88 35.79 1.52 2.75
C VAL A 88 36.90 1.76 3.76
N SER A 89 37.41 0.68 4.35
CA SER A 89 38.59 0.70 5.19
C SER A 89 39.78 1.09 4.31
N SER A 90 40.07 2.39 4.29
CA SER A 90 41.31 2.96 3.77
C SER A 90 42.44 2.57 4.73
N GLY A 91 42.92 1.34 4.59
CA GLY A 91 44.16 0.87 5.18
C GLY A 91 45.34 1.48 4.43
N GLY A 92 45.84 2.60 4.93
CA GLY A 92 47.18 3.07 4.62
C GLY A 92 48.22 2.26 5.38
N ALA A 93 49.22 1.76 4.67
CA ALA A 93 50.61 1.64 5.08
C ALA A 93 51.43 1.21 3.85
#